data_AF-A0AAW3W6I2-F1
#
_entry.id   AF-A0AAW3W6I2-F1
#
_cell.length_a   1.000
_cell.length_b   1.000
_cell.length_c   1.000
_cell.angle_alpha   90.00
_cell.angle_beta   90.00
_cell.angle_gamma   90.00
#
_symmetry.space_group_name_H-M   'P 1'
#
loop_
_entity.id
_entity.type
_entity.pdbx_description
1 polymer ?
#
loop_
_entity_poly.entity_id
_entity_poly.type
_entity_poly.pdbx_seq_one_letter_code
_entity_poly.pdbx_strand_id
1 'polypeptide(L)'
;MMTKYFKSFILLFLICLSFHLFTETIVYAEQQTNEISQKTNEATLHNSTNEDSSKNTDKDISTSISNNESEKDSKKDTDNNNNATSVPNKQEEVSIPYGWKTIDSKKYYIVNDKVLAKTGWFMEKDVNPDITSKDNSYDDKYYLDSDFSVVIGWKEIDGTWYYFNKDGIMQTGWVYDNNIYYTDKDGAMQTGWQKINGDTYYFDQYGHMATHKTLIDNNWYFFNDDGQLQKGLYYYKNKEYYSDDKGIMVVNTWVNSRNHKYYIKSDGSVATGKLYLNGTMEDFNSNGYYQGSDKDDKDYLFVRHLNVGNADCAFIRLPSGETVLIDTGDTTTSETLIDFLNSQNLKKDFFKSTTTSSSVQATESNTSKISNGKGVVDYVVLTHPHSDHIGGVIDLLKNFNVGKILVPKYFEMKDFASMNDTTSSASEKEIMKHDYEVYTETMNAIKKSGVPLVTAEPKSYIDSENILQFVHADKDYPSFEAANPYQEYTLLNNNSALVYLNYHDLQELFAADIEWGAENDFLSRKALDGKEVDVLKVPHHGNPTSSSYPFIGYVNPIVGIISRAKESISTTNESYNVLTTCGVNIYETSSNPDGISVYSTKDNWNVEPAASKS
;
A
#
# COMPACT_ATOMS: atom_id res chain seq x y z
N MET A 1 -17.95 -27.11 3.59
CA MET A 1 -17.98 -28.10 4.69
C MET A 1 -16.66 -28.88 4.89
N MET A 2 -15.85 -29.16 3.85
CA MET A 2 -14.56 -29.87 4.03
C MET A 2 -13.43 -29.09 4.72
N THR A 3 -13.45 -27.75 4.73
CA THR A 3 -12.40 -26.93 5.36
C THR A 3 -12.43 -26.90 6.89
N LYS A 4 -13.58 -27.16 7.52
CA LYS A 4 -13.70 -27.23 9.00
C LYS A 4 -13.11 -28.52 9.58
N TYR A 5 -13.17 -29.65 8.86
CA TYR A 5 -12.66 -30.93 9.35
C TYR A 5 -11.14 -31.08 9.15
N PHE A 6 -10.55 -30.39 8.18
CA PHE A 6 -9.09 -30.43 7.94
C PHE A 6 -8.30 -29.73 9.06
N LYS A 7 -8.81 -28.61 9.61
CA LYS A 7 -8.20 -27.91 10.75
C LYS A 7 -8.27 -28.72 12.05
N SER A 8 -9.39 -29.43 12.29
CA SER A 8 -9.53 -30.29 13.48
C SER A 8 -8.66 -31.54 13.42
N PHE A 9 -8.39 -32.09 12.23
CA PHE A 9 -7.53 -33.27 12.07
C PHE A 9 -6.04 -32.95 12.27
N ILE A 10 -5.57 -31.79 11.79
CA ILE A 10 -4.20 -31.29 12.02
C ILE A 10 -3.98 -30.97 13.51
N LEU A 11 -4.98 -30.37 14.16
CA LEU A 11 -4.91 -30.07 15.60
C LEU A 11 -4.86 -31.35 16.45
N LEU A 12 -5.63 -32.38 16.11
CA LEU A 12 -5.61 -33.67 16.82
C LEU A 12 -4.29 -34.44 16.59
N PHE A 13 -3.72 -34.37 15.38
CA PHE A 13 -2.43 -34.99 15.07
C PHE A 13 -1.26 -34.30 15.79
N LEU A 14 -1.29 -32.96 15.91
CA LEU A 14 -0.31 -32.18 16.67
C LEU A 14 -0.40 -32.44 18.19
N ILE A 15 -1.62 -32.59 18.73
CA ILE A 15 -1.83 -32.93 20.15
C ILE A 15 -1.28 -34.34 20.46
N CYS A 16 -1.48 -35.32 19.57
CA CYS A 16 -0.93 -36.67 19.74
C CYS A 16 0.60 -36.72 19.63
N LEU A 17 1.21 -35.88 18.76
CA LEU A 17 2.67 -35.78 18.65
C LEU A 17 3.29 -35.08 19.88
N SER A 18 2.61 -34.09 20.46
CA SER A 18 3.06 -33.43 21.70
C SER A 18 2.98 -34.34 22.92
N PHE A 19 2.01 -35.26 23.00
CA PHE A 19 1.92 -36.22 24.12
C PHE A 19 3.04 -37.28 24.11
N HIS A 20 3.55 -37.69 22.94
CA HIS A 20 4.68 -38.62 22.85
C HIS A 20 6.03 -37.95 23.18
N LEU A 21 6.22 -36.68 22.82
CA LEU A 21 7.42 -35.91 23.18
C LEU A 21 7.45 -35.50 24.66
N PHE A 22 6.29 -35.23 25.26
CA PHE A 22 6.18 -34.83 26.68
C PHE A 22 6.58 -35.96 27.66
N THR A 23 6.25 -37.22 27.35
CA THR A 23 6.56 -38.34 28.26
C THR A 23 8.03 -38.72 28.28
N GLU A 24 8.77 -38.51 27.17
CA GLU A 24 10.21 -38.84 27.12
C GLU A 24 11.07 -37.79 27.84
N THR A 25 10.70 -36.50 27.80
CA THR A 25 11.42 -35.43 28.53
C THR A 25 11.24 -35.48 30.05
N ILE A 26 10.07 -35.89 30.55
CA ILE A 26 9.81 -36.00 32.00
C ILE A 26 10.55 -37.22 32.58
N VAL A 27 10.60 -38.35 31.86
CA VAL A 27 11.32 -39.56 32.28
C VAL A 27 12.84 -39.35 32.28
N TYR A 28 13.38 -38.57 31.35
CA TYR A 28 14.81 -38.27 31.29
C TYR A 28 15.28 -37.32 32.43
N ALA A 29 14.45 -36.35 32.80
CA ALA A 29 14.74 -35.42 33.90
C ALA A 29 14.66 -36.09 35.28
N GLU A 30 13.69 -36.99 35.52
CA GLU A 30 13.62 -37.79 36.76
C GLU A 30 14.77 -38.83 36.85
N GLN A 31 15.22 -39.40 35.72
CA GLN A 31 16.34 -40.34 35.70
C GLN A 31 17.68 -39.69 36.10
N GLN A 32 17.98 -38.46 35.65
CA GLN A 32 19.21 -37.79 36.05
C GLN A 32 19.24 -37.40 37.54
N THR A 33 18.08 -37.08 38.15
CA THR A 33 18.01 -36.81 39.59
C THR A 33 18.27 -38.05 40.47
N ASN A 34 17.93 -39.25 39.99
CA ASN A 34 18.15 -40.49 40.75
C ASN A 34 19.59 -41.02 40.65
N GLU A 35 20.29 -40.83 39.52
CA GLU A 35 21.71 -41.21 39.39
C GLU A 35 22.64 -40.36 40.27
N ILE A 36 22.29 -39.09 40.52
CA ILE A 36 23.05 -38.18 41.38
C ILE A 36 22.88 -38.55 42.87
N SER A 37 21.72 -39.07 43.27
CA SER A 37 21.41 -39.47 44.65
C SER A 37 22.01 -40.84 45.04
N GLN A 38 22.26 -41.74 44.06
CA GLN A 38 22.94 -43.02 44.32
C GLN A 38 24.47 -42.87 44.46
N LYS A 39 25.11 -41.97 43.70
CA LYS A 39 26.57 -41.74 43.79
C LYS A 39 27.03 -41.10 45.09
N THR A 40 26.16 -40.38 45.80
CA THR A 40 26.46 -39.74 47.09
C THR A 40 26.35 -40.68 48.29
N ASN A 41 25.59 -41.77 48.20
CA ASN A 41 25.44 -42.74 49.31
C ASN A 41 26.52 -43.83 49.32
N GLU A 42 27.19 -44.11 48.21
CA GLU A 42 28.34 -45.04 48.19
C GLU A 42 29.65 -44.40 48.69
N ALA A 43 29.78 -43.07 48.62
CA ALA A 43 30.96 -42.35 49.09
C ALA A 43 31.03 -42.17 50.62
N THR A 44 29.90 -42.26 51.32
CA THR A 44 29.80 -42.03 52.78
C THR A 44 30.03 -43.28 53.63
N LEU A 45 30.11 -44.48 53.05
CA LEU A 45 30.29 -45.72 53.83
C LEU A 45 31.75 -46.14 54.06
N HIS A 46 32.75 -45.42 53.52
CA HIS A 46 34.13 -45.91 53.49
C HIS A 46 35.18 -45.14 54.30
N ASN A 47 34.82 -44.16 55.13
CA ASN A 47 35.80 -43.49 56.01
C ASN A 47 35.23 -43.22 57.41
N SER A 48 35.29 -44.23 58.27
CA SER A 48 35.43 -44.02 59.71
C SER A 48 36.42 -45.03 60.29
N THR A 49 37.64 -44.60 60.60
CA THR A 49 38.38 -45.05 61.79
C THR A 49 39.67 -44.23 61.99
N ASN A 50 39.82 -43.80 63.24
CA ASN A 50 41.04 -43.53 64.00
C ASN A 50 41.58 -42.10 64.16
N GLU A 51 41.44 -41.67 65.42
CA GLU A 51 42.21 -40.70 66.21
C GLU A 51 43.73 -40.86 66.05
N ASP A 52 44.52 -39.79 66.17
CA ASP A 52 45.13 -39.37 67.45
C ASP A 52 46.19 -38.23 67.30
N SER A 53 46.23 -37.37 68.31
CA SER A 53 47.38 -36.63 68.89
C SER A 53 48.23 -35.59 68.12
N SER A 54 48.07 -34.34 68.59
CA SER A 54 49.11 -33.49 69.22
C SER A 54 49.97 -32.48 68.42
N LYS A 55 49.82 -31.22 68.91
CA LYS A 55 50.85 -30.26 69.41
C LYS A 55 51.65 -29.37 68.44
N ASN A 56 51.50 -28.07 68.77
CA ASN A 56 52.51 -26.99 68.86
C ASN A 56 53.07 -26.46 67.52
N THR A 57 53.31 -25.15 67.33
CA THR A 57 53.52 -24.04 68.27
C THR A 57 53.36 -22.71 67.53
N ASP A 58 52.77 -21.73 68.22
CA ASP A 58 53.22 -20.34 68.39
C ASP A 58 54.06 -19.65 67.30
N LYS A 59 53.51 -18.53 66.80
CA LYS A 59 53.85 -17.13 67.12
C LYS A 59 53.81 -16.28 65.84
N ASP A 60 52.77 -15.49 65.62
CA ASP A 60 52.48 -14.17 66.20
C ASP A 60 53.38 -13.05 65.65
N ILE A 61 52.74 -11.90 65.48
CA ILE A 61 53.32 -10.55 65.29
C ILE A 61 53.75 -10.21 63.86
N SER A 62 53.36 -9.10 63.23
CA SER A 62 52.28 -8.11 63.34
C SER A 62 52.73 -6.98 62.41
N THR A 63 51.75 -6.33 61.76
CA THR A 63 51.68 -4.85 61.59
C THR A 63 52.85 -4.11 60.92
N SER A 64 52.68 -3.15 60.02
CA SER A 64 51.52 -2.43 59.51
C SER A 64 52.07 -1.22 58.71
N ILE A 65 51.17 -0.53 58.00
CA ILE A 65 51.22 0.93 57.78
C ILE A 65 52.29 1.44 56.79
N SER A 66 51.87 1.63 55.53
CA SER A 66 51.17 2.85 55.08
C SER A 66 51.71 3.53 53.82
N ASN A 67 50.73 3.94 53.04
CA ASN A 67 50.58 5.24 52.37
C ASN A 67 51.41 5.56 51.13
N ASN A 68 50.65 5.49 50.03
CA ASN A 68 50.28 6.61 49.17
C ASN A 68 51.13 6.96 47.95
N GLU A 69 50.35 7.01 46.87
CA GLU A 69 50.36 8.02 45.83
C GLU A 69 51.39 7.88 44.70
N SER A 70 50.85 7.44 43.56
CA SER A 70 50.56 8.31 42.41
C SER A 70 51.20 7.89 41.09
N GLU A 71 50.29 7.83 40.12
CA GLU A 71 50.44 8.15 38.70
C GLU A 71 51.31 7.31 37.74
N LYS A 72 50.57 6.86 36.71
CA LYS A 72 50.86 6.92 35.27
C LYS A 72 51.68 5.80 34.62
N ASP A 73 50.93 5.08 33.78
CA ASP A 73 51.22 4.78 32.38
C ASP A 73 52.62 4.29 32.02
N SER A 74 52.70 3.02 31.63
CA SER A 74 53.26 2.68 30.31
C SER A 74 52.87 1.27 29.88
N LYS A 75 52.31 1.19 28.67
CA LYS A 75 52.31 -0.01 27.83
C LYS A 75 53.75 -0.30 27.37
N LYS A 76 54.19 -1.55 27.46
CA LYS A 76 54.50 -2.41 26.28
C LYS A 76 55.24 -3.68 26.68
N ASP A 77 54.70 -4.79 26.18
CA ASP A 77 55.34 -5.92 25.50
C ASP A 77 56.67 -6.45 26.04
N THR A 78 56.68 -7.74 26.41
CA THR A 78 57.57 -8.75 25.78
C THR A 78 57.29 -10.18 26.27
N ASP A 79 56.81 -10.99 25.33
CA ASP A 79 57.15 -12.39 24.99
C ASP A 79 57.68 -13.41 26.03
N ASN A 80 56.98 -14.57 25.98
CA ASN A 80 57.48 -15.95 25.94
C ASN A 80 58.19 -16.56 27.17
N ASN A 81 57.53 -17.52 27.84
CA ASN A 81 57.67 -18.95 27.49
C ASN A 81 56.96 -19.89 28.49
N ASN A 82 56.14 -20.78 27.93
CA ASN A 82 55.96 -22.20 28.24
C ASN A 82 56.23 -22.72 29.67
N ASN A 83 55.17 -23.17 30.35
CA ASN A 83 55.16 -24.56 30.80
C ASN A 83 53.73 -25.09 30.97
N ALA A 84 53.46 -26.21 30.29
CA ALA A 84 52.26 -26.97 30.40
C ALA A 84 52.28 -27.80 31.70
N THR A 85 51.24 -27.61 32.51
CA THR A 85 50.76 -28.66 33.43
C THR A 85 49.25 -28.63 33.37
N SER A 86 48.71 -29.61 32.66
CA SER A 86 47.29 -29.94 32.57
C SER A 86 46.77 -30.41 33.92
N VAL A 87 46.11 -29.51 34.64
CA VAL A 87 45.18 -29.86 35.72
C VAL A 87 43.79 -29.95 35.08
N PRO A 88 43.06 -31.07 35.19
CA PRO A 88 41.67 -31.10 34.75
C PRO A 88 40.87 -30.23 35.73
N ASN A 89 40.57 -29.01 35.31
CA ASN A 89 39.68 -28.13 36.05
C ASN A 89 38.27 -28.71 35.92
N LYS A 90 37.89 -29.54 36.90
CA LYS A 90 36.50 -29.88 37.16
C LYS A 90 35.83 -28.54 37.42
N GLN A 91 35.02 -28.05 36.47
CA GLN A 91 34.10 -26.94 36.75
C GLN A 91 33.25 -27.41 37.93
N GLU A 92 33.58 -26.95 39.13
CA GLU A 92 32.64 -26.95 40.23
C GLU A 92 31.47 -26.10 39.74
N GLU A 93 30.33 -26.74 39.46
CA GLU A 93 29.08 -26.04 39.25
C GLU A 93 28.89 -25.16 40.48
N VAL A 94 28.98 -23.84 40.28
CA VAL A 94 28.59 -22.86 41.28
C VAL A 94 27.13 -23.18 41.58
N SER A 95 26.84 -23.66 42.80
CA SER A 95 25.46 -23.79 43.26
C SER A 95 24.86 -22.39 43.23
N ILE A 96 23.92 -22.19 42.31
CA ILE A 96 23.12 -20.97 42.24
C ILE A 96 21.81 -21.35 42.93
N PRO A 97 21.64 -21.04 44.22
CA PRO A 97 20.43 -21.40 44.94
C PRO A 97 19.19 -20.72 44.31
N TYR A 98 19.36 -19.56 43.67
CA TYR A 98 18.29 -18.84 42.98
C TYR A 98 18.81 -18.13 41.73
N GLY A 99 18.21 -18.36 40.56
CA GLY A 99 18.55 -17.61 39.36
C GLY A 99 18.22 -18.28 38.03
N TRP A 100 18.47 -17.59 36.92
CA TRP A 100 18.16 -18.08 35.57
C TRP A 100 19.24 -19.03 35.02
N LYS A 101 18.83 -20.20 34.49
CA LYS A 101 19.69 -21.16 33.77
C LYS A 101 19.13 -21.43 32.38
N THR A 102 20.00 -21.40 31.37
CA THR A 102 19.62 -21.79 30.00
C THR A 102 19.92 -23.27 29.79
N ILE A 103 18.91 -24.02 29.34
CA ILE A 103 18.97 -25.45 29.03
C ILE A 103 18.30 -25.63 27.66
N ASP A 104 18.98 -26.25 26.71
CA ASP A 104 18.48 -26.50 25.35
C ASP A 104 17.83 -25.27 24.68
N SER A 105 18.52 -24.13 24.77
CA SER A 105 18.09 -22.81 24.24
C SER A 105 16.86 -22.19 24.91
N LYS A 106 16.34 -22.78 25.99
CA LYS A 106 15.26 -22.22 26.80
C LYS A 106 15.78 -21.77 28.16
N LYS A 107 15.19 -20.71 28.73
CA LYS A 107 15.62 -20.12 29.99
C LYS A 107 14.64 -20.52 31.10
N TYR A 108 15.16 -21.09 32.17
CA TYR A 108 14.41 -21.63 33.31
C TYR A 108 14.85 -20.93 34.59
N TYR A 109 13.93 -20.71 35.52
CA TYR A 109 14.29 -20.20 36.84
C TYR A 109 14.63 -21.36 37.78
N ILE A 110 15.78 -21.29 38.45
CA ILE A 110 16.27 -22.30 39.39
C ILE A 110 16.00 -21.84 40.82
N VAL A 111 15.49 -22.74 41.65
CA VAL A 111 15.26 -22.59 43.09
C VAL A 111 15.81 -23.84 43.79
N ASN A 112 16.80 -23.67 44.66
CA ASN A 112 17.53 -24.73 45.36
C ASN A 112 17.96 -25.87 44.41
N ASP A 113 18.70 -25.50 43.36
CA ASP A 113 19.24 -26.40 42.32
C ASP A 113 18.18 -27.15 41.48
N LYS A 114 16.89 -26.77 41.56
CA LYS A 114 15.80 -27.34 40.77
C LYS A 114 15.08 -26.30 39.94
N VAL A 115 14.55 -26.69 38.78
CA VAL A 115 13.66 -25.83 38.00
C VAL A 115 12.41 -25.51 38.81
N LEU A 116 12.02 -24.23 38.81
CA LEU A 116 10.77 -23.76 39.40
C LEU A 116 9.59 -24.37 38.64
N ALA A 117 8.96 -25.40 39.20
CA ALA A 117 7.80 -26.08 38.62
C ALA A 117 6.49 -25.27 38.81
N LYS A 118 6.47 -24.06 38.28
CA LYS A 118 5.32 -23.13 38.29
C LYS A 118 5.07 -22.63 36.86
N THR A 119 3.81 -22.42 36.51
CA THR A 119 3.41 -21.76 35.26
C THR A 119 2.70 -20.44 35.57
N GLY A 120 2.61 -19.57 34.57
CA GLY A 120 1.95 -18.28 34.68
C GLY A 120 2.83 -17.18 35.26
N TRP A 121 2.19 -16.13 35.77
CA TRP A 121 2.87 -14.94 36.27
C TRP A 121 3.79 -15.23 37.47
N PHE A 122 4.98 -14.64 37.39
CA PHE A 122 6.10 -14.87 38.28
C PHE A 122 6.87 -13.56 38.51
N MET A 123 7.22 -13.24 39.76
CA MET A 123 8.18 -12.18 40.11
C MET A 123 9.32 -12.78 40.92
N GLU A 124 10.55 -12.30 40.72
CA GLU A 124 11.73 -12.87 41.36
C GLU A 124 11.67 -12.79 42.90
N LYS A 125 11.20 -11.65 43.43
CA LYS A 125 10.98 -11.44 44.87
C LYS A 125 10.05 -12.44 45.55
N ASP A 126 9.19 -13.13 44.78
CA ASP A 126 8.25 -14.10 45.33
C ASP A 126 8.92 -15.44 45.66
N VAL A 127 10.11 -15.72 45.10
CA VAL A 127 10.81 -17.01 45.25
C VAL A 127 12.28 -16.88 45.64
N ASN A 128 12.90 -15.71 45.42
CA ASN A 128 14.29 -15.44 45.75
C ASN A 128 14.35 -14.61 47.05
N PRO A 129 14.68 -15.19 48.21
CA PRO A 129 14.78 -14.44 49.47
C PRO A 129 16.00 -13.49 49.50
N ASP A 130 16.94 -13.64 48.56
CA ASP A 130 18.18 -12.85 48.52
C ASP A 130 17.99 -11.50 47.81
N ILE A 131 16.87 -11.32 47.07
CA ILE A 131 16.58 -10.07 46.38
C ILE A 131 15.85 -9.07 47.28
N THR A 132 16.25 -7.81 47.21
CA THR A 132 15.70 -6.71 48.01
C THR A 132 15.17 -5.59 47.12
N SER A 133 14.42 -4.65 47.68
CA SER A 133 13.90 -3.49 46.93
C SER A 133 14.98 -2.54 46.37
N LYS A 134 16.26 -2.80 46.65
CA LYS A 134 17.40 -2.09 46.07
C LYS A 134 17.87 -2.71 44.75
N ASP A 135 17.46 -3.95 44.47
CA ASP A 135 17.85 -4.69 43.29
C ASP A 135 16.91 -4.38 42.13
N ASN A 136 17.47 -4.19 40.93
CA ASN A 136 16.69 -3.78 39.76
C ASN A 136 15.64 -4.83 39.36
N SER A 137 15.90 -6.13 39.60
CA SER A 137 14.96 -7.19 39.25
C SER A 137 13.86 -7.44 40.29
N TYR A 138 13.83 -6.66 41.37
CA TYR A 138 12.88 -6.86 42.47
C TYR A 138 11.42 -6.80 42.00
N ASP A 139 11.11 -5.87 41.10
CA ASP A 139 9.78 -5.68 40.53
C ASP A 139 9.62 -6.22 39.10
N ASP A 140 10.60 -6.97 38.60
CA ASP A 140 10.51 -7.59 37.27
C ASP A 140 9.41 -8.66 37.26
N LYS A 141 8.53 -8.57 36.26
CA LYS A 141 7.47 -9.54 36.00
C LYS A 141 7.85 -10.43 34.83
N TYR A 142 7.63 -11.72 35.03
CA TYR A 142 7.91 -12.78 34.07
C TYR A 142 6.65 -13.64 33.87
N TYR A 143 6.63 -14.41 32.79
CA TYR A 143 5.61 -15.42 32.57
C TYR A 143 6.26 -16.75 32.21
N LEU A 144 5.93 -17.82 32.93
CA LEU A 144 6.44 -19.17 32.69
C LEU A 144 5.39 -19.98 31.91
N ASP A 145 5.80 -20.56 30.77
CA ASP A 145 4.91 -21.38 29.93
C ASP A 145 4.70 -22.78 30.55
N SER A 146 3.89 -23.60 29.89
CA SER A 146 3.55 -24.97 30.30
C SER A 146 4.74 -25.91 30.47
N ASP A 147 5.88 -25.60 29.86
CA ASP A 147 7.14 -26.33 30.02
C ASP A 147 8.08 -25.74 31.08
N PHE A 148 7.60 -24.75 31.85
CA PHE A 148 8.32 -24.00 32.89
C PHE A 148 9.43 -23.06 32.37
N SER A 149 9.59 -22.92 31.05
CA SER A 149 10.49 -21.92 30.49
C SER A 149 9.86 -20.52 30.50
N VAL A 150 10.69 -19.49 30.55
CA VAL A 150 10.22 -18.10 30.48
C VAL A 150 9.85 -17.72 29.04
N VAL A 151 8.77 -16.96 28.92
CA VAL A 151 8.34 -16.37 27.65
C VAL A 151 9.28 -15.24 27.24
N ILE A 152 9.62 -15.19 25.95
CA ILE A 152 10.36 -14.11 25.30
C ILE A 152 9.53 -13.67 24.07
N GLY A 153 9.51 -12.37 23.79
CA GLY A 153 8.73 -11.76 22.72
C GLY A 153 7.25 -11.62 23.07
N TRP A 154 6.41 -11.54 22.04
CA TRP A 154 4.96 -11.38 22.18
C TRP A 154 4.28 -12.66 22.66
N LYS A 155 3.40 -12.54 23.64
CA LYS A 155 2.53 -13.64 24.12
C LYS A 155 1.14 -13.12 24.47
N GLU A 156 0.12 -13.81 23.98
CA GLU A 156 -1.25 -13.63 24.40
C GLU A 156 -1.52 -14.44 25.68
N ILE A 157 -1.96 -13.75 26.73
CA ILE A 157 -2.30 -14.31 28.04
C ILE A 157 -3.70 -13.81 28.37
N ASP A 158 -4.65 -14.74 28.50
CA ASP A 158 -6.06 -14.46 28.82
C ASP A 158 -6.70 -13.38 27.91
N GLY A 159 -6.38 -13.43 26.61
CA GLY A 159 -6.91 -12.49 25.61
C GLY A 159 -6.19 -11.14 25.54
N THR A 160 -5.09 -10.96 26.29
CA THR A 160 -4.29 -9.73 26.30
C THR A 160 -2.87 -10.01 25.82
N TRP A 161 -2.34 -9.17 24.94
CA TRP A 161 -0.96 -9.28 24.45
C TRP A 161 0.02 -8.57 25.38
N TYR A 162 1.12 -9.24 25.68
CA TYR A 162 2.25 -8.73 26.46
C TYR A 162 3.54 -8.98 25.68
N TYR A 163 4.52 -8.09 25.84
CA TYR A 163 5.84 -8.25 25.28
C TYR A 163 6.88 -8.51 26.38
N PHE A 164 7.67 -9.56 26.21
CA PHE A 164 8.77 -9.90 27.11
C PHE A 164 10.10 -9.69 26.38
N ASN A 165 11.03 -8.97 27.00
CA ASN A 165 12.34 -8.74 26.38
C ASN A 165 13.16 -10.05 26.30
N LYS A 166 14.37 -9.99 25.73
CA LYS A 166 15.27 -11.14 25.61
C LYS A 166 15.61 -11.84 26.94
N ASP A 167 15.45 -11.14 28.06
CA ASP A 167 15.71 -11.65 29.39
C ASP A 167 14.47 -12.28 30.05
N GLY A 168 13.31 -12.18 29.40
CA GLY A 168 12.02 -12.67 29.86
C GLY A 168 11.22 -11.66 30.69
N ILE A 169 11.70 -10.42 30.79
CA ILE A 169 11.07 -9.37 31.60
C ILE A 169 9.95 -8.72 30.78
N MET A 170 8.75 -8.68 31.33
CA MET A 170 7.59 -8.00 30.74
C MET A 170 7.87 -6.51 30.60
N GLN A 171 7.65 -5.97 29.39
CA GLN A 171 7.88 -4.57 29.09
C GLN A 171 6.60 -3.73 29.27
N THR A 172 6.78 -2.51 29.75
CA THR A 172 5.75 -1.46 29.82
C THR A 172 6.22 -0.25 28.99
N GLY A 173 5.29 0.53 28.43
CA GLY A 173 5.61 1.67 27.58
C GLY A 173 5.98 1.27 26.15
N TRP A 174 6.94 1.96 25.55
CA TRP A 174 7.32 1.78 24.15
C TRP A 174 8.06 0.45 23.92
N VAL A 175 7.62 -0.29 22.91
CA VAL A 175 8.22 -1.57 22.47
C VAL A 175 8.60 -1.46 21.00
N TYR A 176 9.83 -1.88 20.68
CA TYR A 176 10.41 -1.83 19.33
C TYR A 176 10.71 -3.26 18.87
N ASP A 177 9.83 -3.81 18.01
CA ASP A 177 9.92 -5.21 17.54
C ASP A 177 9.41 -5.32 16.10
N ASN A 178 10.25 -4.95 15.12
CA ASN A 178 9.92 -4.74 13.70
C ASN A 178 8.94 -3.59 13.40
N ASN A 179 7.97 -3.38 14.29
CA ASN A 179 7.11 -2.20 14.38
C ASN A 179 7.27 -1.54 15.75
N ILE A 180 6.60 -0.40 15.94
CA ILE A 180 6.54 0.31 17.21
C ILE A 180 5.18 0.04 17.85
N TYR A 181 5.19 -0.35 19.12
CA TYR A 181 4.01 -0.66 19.92
C TYR A 181 4.06 0.11 21.24
N TYR A 182 2.93 0.14 21.93
CA TYR A 182 2.85 0.69 23.28
C TYR A 182 2.10 -0.27 24.20
N THR A 183 2.69 -0.60 25.34
CA THR A 183 2.05 -1.35 26.42
C THR A 183 1.75 -0.42 27.59
N ASP A 184 0.62 -0.61 28.27
CA ASP A 184 0.28 0.20 29.44
C ASP A 184 1.13 -0.16 30.67
N LYS A 185 0.83 0.48 31.80
CA LYS A 185 1.52 0.24 33.08
C LYS A 185 1.42 -1.20 33.60
N ASP A 186 0.43 -1.96 33.13
CA ASP A 186 0.22 -3.36 33.49
C ASP A 186 0.81 -4.31 32.44
N GLY A 187 1.38 -3.77 31.36
CA GLY A 187 2.03 -4.51 30.27
C GLY A 187 1.10 -4.87 29.11
N ALA A 188 -0.17 -4.47 29.18
CA ALA A 188 -1.15 -4.79 28.15
C ALA A 188 -0.91 -3.93 26.90
N MET A 189 -0.79 -4.58 25.74
CA MET A 189 -0.64 -3.91 24.45
C MET A 189 -1.85 -3.01 24.16
N GLN A 190 -1.59 -1.78 23.76
CA GLN A 190 -2.60 -0.81 23.40
C GLN A 190 -2.90 -0.85 21.90
N THR A 191 -4.17 -0.63 21.58
CA THR A 191 -4.68 -0.42 20.22
C THR A 191 -5.55 0.84 20.18
N GLY A 192 -5.88 1.31 18.99
CA GLY A 192 -6.68 2.51 18.76
C GLY A 192 -5.98 3.81 19.15
N TRP A 193 -6.78 4.85 19.39
CA TRP A 193 -6.30 6.18 19.76
C TRP A 193 -5.75 6.23 21.18
N GLN A 194 -4.51 6.71 21.33
CA GLN A 194 -3.82 6.80 22.62
C GLN A 194 -3.23 8.19 22.84
N LYS A 195 -3.30 8.69 24.07
CA LYS A 195 -2.64 9.94 24.48
C LYS A 195 -1.48 9.63 25.40
N ILE A 196 -0.26 9.82 24.91
CA ILE A 196 0.99 9.45 25.59
C ILE A 196 1.84 10.70 25.72
N ASN A 197 2.19 11.08 26.95
CA ASN A 197 3.02 12.26 27.26
C ASN A 197 2.53 13.60 26.67
N GLY A 198 1.24 13.72 26.35
CA GLY A 198 0.64 14.94 25.79
C GLY A 198 0.31 14.83 24.31
N ASP A 199 1.00 13.95 23.58
CA ASP A 199 0.80 13.71 22.16
C ASP A 199 -0.25 12.63 21.89
N THR A 200 -0.84 12.64 20.70
CA THR A 200 -1.85 11.68 20.27
C THR A 200 -1.28 10.74 19.21
N TYR A 201 -1.47 9.45 19.43
CA TYR A 201 -1.01 8.34 18.60
C TYR A 201 -2.20 7.47 18.21
N TYR A 202 -2.03 6.67 17.16
CA TYR A 202 -2.96 5.61 16.81
C TYR A 202 -2.18 4.30 16.64
N PHE A 203 -2.71 3.22 17.20
CA PHE A 203 -2.19 1.87 17.03
C PHE A 203 -3.25 1.02 16.32
N ASP A 204 -2.87 0.29 15.27
CA ASP A 204 -3.82 -0.56 14.55
C ASP A 204 -4.33 -1.74 15.42
N GLN A 205 -5.19 -2.58 14.85
CA GLN A 205 -5.72 -3.76 15.55
C GLN A 205 -4.66 -4.78 15.98
N TYR A 206 -3.45 -4.72 15.40
CA TYR A 206 -2.30 -5.54 15.72
C TYR A 206 -1.31 -4.82 16.65
N GLY A 207 -1.62 -3.59 17.06
CA GLY A 207 -0.79 -2.77 17.93
C GLY A 207 0.32 -2.01 17.20
N HIS A 208 0.36 -2.01 15.87
CA HIS A 208 1.36 -1.24 15.12
C HIS A 208 1.05 0.25 15.16
N MET A 209 2.01 1.07 15.55
CA MET A 209 1.89 2.52 15.54
C MET A 209 1.73 3.04 14.11
N ALA A 210 0.70 3.86 13.90
CA ALA A 210 0.51 4.59 12.66
C ALA A 210 1.59 5.66 12.47
N THR A 211 2.12 5.74 11.26
CA THR A 211 2.98 6.84 10.80
C THR A 211 2.43 7.33 9.46
N HIS A 212 2.78 8.56 9.10
CA HIS A 212 2.38 9.18 7.83
C HIS A 212 0.86 9.22 7.64
N LYS A 213 0.42 9.26 6.38
CA LYS A 213 -0.99 9.30 5.99
C LYS A 213 -1.64 7.94 6.29
N THR A 214 -2.66 7.92 7.14
CA THR A 214 -3.38 6.70 7.55
C THR A 214 -4.89 6.93 7.52
N LEU A 215 -5.65 5.98 6.97
CA LEU A 215 -7.11 6.02 6.94
C LEU A 215 -7.67 5.38 8.23
N ILE A 216 -8.42 6.15 9.01
CA ILE A 216 -9.04 5.70 10.27
C ILE A 216 -10.49 6.16 10.27
N ASP A 217 -11.43 5.24 10.44
CA ASP A 217 -12.88 5.55 10.48
C ASP A 217 -13.34 6.46 9.32
N ASN A 218 -12.92 6.11 8.09
CA ASN A 218 -13.17 6.85 6.83
C ASN A 218 -12.56 8.27 6.75
N ASN A 219 -11.66 8.64 7.65
CA ASN A 219 -10.97 9.92 7.63
C ASN A 219 -9.46 9.72 7.49
N TRP A 220 -8.83 10.53 6.65
CA TRP A 220 -7.38 10.56 6.54
C TRP A 220 -6.78 11.36 7.70
N TYR A 221 -5.78 10.79 8.36
CA TYR A 221 -4.98 11.45 9.38
C TYR A 221 -3.52 11.42 8.95
N PHE A 222 -2.73 12.38 9.44
CA PHE A 222 -1.30 12.38 9.22
C PHE A 222 -0.56 12.32 10.55
N PHE A 223 0.32 11.33 10.69
CA PHE A 223 1.24 11.18 11.81
C PHE A 223 2.67 11.47 11.32
N ASN A 224 3.50 12.11 12.13
CA ASN A 224 4.91 12.27 11.77
C ASN A 224 5.70 10.95 11.90
N ASP A 225 7.01 10.99 11.65
CA ASP A 225 7.90 9.81 11.76
C ASP A 225 7.91 9.20 13.17
N ASP A 226 7.66 10.02 14.20
CA ASP A 226 7.55 9.59 15.59
C ASP A 226 6.15 9.10 15.97
N GLY A 227 5.18 9.10 15.04
CA GLY A 227 3.80 8.65 15.26
C GLY A 227 2.86 9.68 15.89
N GLN A 228 3.30 10.94 16.02
CA GLN A 228 2.50 12.01 16.61
C GLN A 228 1.53 12.60 15.58
N LEU A 229 0.24 12.66 15.94
CA LEU A 229 -0.82 13.23 15.11
C LEU A 229 -0.55 14.72 14.81
N GLN A 230 -0.54 15.08 13.53
CA GLN A 230 -0.36 16.45 13.08
C GLN A 230 -1.70 17.20 12.99
N LYS A 231 -1.69 18.47 13.42
CA LYS A 231 -2.84 19.39 13.40
C LYS A 231 -2.40 20.76 12.90
N GLY A 232 -3.30 21.47 12.22
CA GLY A 232 -2.96 22.73 11.55
C GLY A 232 -2.02 22.52 10.37
N LEU A 233 -1.18 23.51 10.07
CA LEU A 233 -0.17 23.42 9.01
C LEU A 233 1.02 22.57 9.44
N TYR A 234 1.43 21.63 8.58
CA TYR A 234 2.62 20.81 8.76
C TYR A 234 3.31 20.54 7.42
N TYR A 235 4.61 20.22 7.46
CA TYR A 235 5.43 20.05 6.27
C TYR A 235 5.81 18.57 6.08
N TYR A 236 5.64 18.05 4.87
CA TYR A 236 5.99 16.68 4.52
C TYR A 236 6.41 16.59 3.05
N LYS A 237 7.47 15.83 2.74
CA LYS A 237 7.98 15.63 1.36
C LYS A 237 8.04 16.92 0.52
N ASN A 238 8.58 17.98 1.10
CA ASN A 238 8.72 19.30 0.48
C ASN A 238 7.42 20.04 0.12
N LYS A 239 6.28 19.62 0.66
CA LYS A 239 4.99 20.27 0.52
C LYS A 239 4.42 20.60 1.91
N GLU A 240 3.66 21.68 2.00
CA GLU A 240 2.88 21.99 3.20
C GLU A 240 1.48 21.39 3.07
N TYR A 241 0.93 20.88 4.17
CA TYR A 241 -0.38 20.23 4.27
C TYR A 241 -1.16 20.85 5.44
N TYR A 242 -2.45 20.55 5.52
CA TYR A 242 -3.29 21.00 6.63
C TYR A 242 -4.20 19.88 7.16
N SER A 243 -4.23 19.75 8.49
CA SER A 243 -5.23 18.96 9.20
C SER A 243 -6.07 19.84 10.12
N ASP A 244 -7.34 19.51 10.29
CA ASP A 244 -8.24 20.25 11.18
C ASP A 244 -7.88 20.10 12.68
N ASP A 245 -8.69 20.67 13.57
CA ASP A 245 -8.47 20.62 15.02
C ASP A 245 -8.64 19.21 15.62
N LYS A 246 -9.30 18.31 14.89
CA LYS A 246 -9.41 16.88 15.20
C LYS A 246 -8.27 16.06 14.60
N GLY A 247 -7.46 16.65 13.71
CA GLY A 247 -6.35 16.00 13.02
C GLY A 247 -6.72 15.36 11.68
N ILE A 248 -7.95 15.57 11.22
CA ILE A 248 -8.41 15.06 9.91
C ILE A 248 -7.76 15.90 8.82
N MET A 249 -7.05 15.24 7.90
CA MET A 249 -6.52 15.86 6.70
C MET A 249 -7.67 16.38 5.84
N VAL A 250 -7.64 17.66 5.51
CA VAL A 250 -8.63 18.26 4.62
C VAL A 250 -8.10 18.30 3.19
N VAL A 251 -9.02 18.28 2.23
CA VAL A 251 -8.72 18.44 0.80
C VAL A 251 -9.79 19.33 0.18
N ASN A 252 -9.50 19.93 -0.97
CA ASN A 252 -10.42 20.80 -1.71
C ASN A 252 -11.06 21.89 -0.85
N THR A 253 -10.31 22.47 0.08
CA THR A 253 -10.86 23.30 1.15
C THR A 253 -10.07 24.60 1.31
N TRP A 254 -10.80 25.73 1.40
CA TRP A 254 -10.23 26.99 1.85
C TRP A 254 -10.04 26.98 3.36
N VAL A 255 -8.83 27.31 3.82
CA VAL A 255 -8.51 27.38 5.25
C VAL A 255 -7.93 28.75 5.61
N ASN A 256 -8.28 29.23 6.81
CA ASN A 256 -7.70 30.44 7.39
C ASN A 256 -6.81 30.05 8.56
N SER A 257 -5.52 30.39 8.50
CA SER A 257 -4.55 30.06 9.54
C SER A 257 -3.55 31.20 9.70
N ARG A 258 -3.27 31.61 10.95
CA ARG A 258 -2.29 32.65 11.29
C ARG A 258 -2.42 33.93 10.43
N ASN A 259 -3.65 34.43 10.27
CA ASN A 259 -4.03 35.62 9.47
C ASN A 259 -3.85 35.49 7.95
N HIS A 260 -3.61 34.30 7.42
CA HIS A 260 -3.49 34.05 5.99
C HIS A 260 -4.58 33.08 5.54
N LYS A 261 -4.99 33.22 4.28
CA LYS A 261 -5.93 32.33 3.60
C LYS A 261 -5.16 31.42 2.65
N TYR A 262 -5.41 30.13 2.73
CA TYR A 262 -4.81 29.10 1.91
C TYR A 262 -5.90 28.28 1.24
N TYR A 263 -5.54 27.60 0.15
CA TYR A 263 -6.35 26.53 -0.40
C TYR A 263 -5.59 25.21 -0.31
N ILE A 264 -6.27 24.19 0.21
CA ILE A 264 -5.75 22.83 0.30
C ILE A 264 -6.27 22.05 -0.89
N LYS A 265 -5.37 21.59 -1.75
CA LYS A 265 -5.65 20.90 -3.02
C LYS A 265 -6.19 19.49 -2.76
N SER A 266 -6.59 18.82 -3.84
CA SER A 266 -7.08 17.43 -3.84
C SER A 266 -6.02 16.39 -3.44
N ASP A 267 -4.74 16.72 -3.59
CA ASP A 267 -3.60 15.92 -3.10
C ASP A 267 -3.30 16.16 -1.61
N GLY A 268 -4.01 17.10 -0.97
CA GLY A 268 -3.83 17.51 0.43
C GLY A 268 -2.78 18.59 0.63
N SER A 269 -2.01 18.96 -0.40
CA SER A 269 -1.00 20.00 -0.28
C SER A 269 -1.60 21.41 -0.39
N VAL A 270 -0.93 22.38 0.19
CA VAL A 270 -1.23 23.80 0.07
C VAL A 270 -0.91 24.28 -1.36
N ALA A 271 -1.83 24.99 -1.99
CA ALA A 271 -1.63 25.57 -3.31
C ALA A 271 -0.60 26.71 -3.30
N THR A 272 0.30 26.76 -4.29
CA THR A 272 1.29 27.83 -4.50
C THR A 272 1.39 28.19 -5.98
N GLY A 273 1.37 29.46 -6.36
CA GLY A 273 1.25 29.88 -7.76
C GLY A 273 -0.21 29.85 -8.25
N LYS A 274 -0.43 29.75 -9.55
CA LYS A 274 -1.78 29.79 -10.12
C LYS A 274 -2.51 28.45 -9.98
N LEU A 275 -3.78 28.50 -9.59
CA LEU A 275 -4.66 27.34 -9.52
C LEU A 275 -6.07 27.69 -9.98
N TYR A 276 -6.61 26.93 -10.93
CA TYR A 276 -7.98 27.14 -11.40
C TYR A 276 -8.97 26.45 -10.46
N LEU A 277 -9.90 27.22 -9.89
CA LEU A 277 -10.92 26.74 -8.97
C LEU A 277 -12.30 27.31 -9.31
N ASN A 278 -13.31 26.45 -9.44
CA ASN A 278 -14.72 26.83 -9.61
C ASN A 278 -14.96 27.94 -10.65
N GLY A 279 -14.29 27.85 -11.81
CA GLY A 279 -14.48 28.82 -12.89
C GLY A 279 -13.52 30.02 -12.88
N THR A 280 -12.66 30.12 -11.87
CA THR A 280 -11.80 31.30 -11.62
C THR A 280 -10.34 30.88 -11.43
N MET A 281 -9.39 31.64 -11.97
CA MET A 281 -7.97 31.46 -11.66
C MET A 281 -7.67 32.13 -10.32
N GLU A 282 -7.19 31.37 -9.35
CA GLU A 282 -6.78 31.87 -8.04
C GLU A 282 -5.24 31.92 -7.99
N ASP A 283 -4.67 32.96 -7.36
CA ASP A 283 -3.22 33.16 -7.26
C ASP A 283 -2.75 33.06 -5.82
N PHE A 284 -1.61 32.39 -5.62
CA PHE A 284 -0.99 32.14 -4.33
C PHE A 284 0.51 32.44 -4.41
N ASN A 285 1.10 33.03 -3.38
CA ASN A 285 2.56 33.23 -3.35
C ASN A 285 3.30 31.92 -3.01
N SER A 286 4.64 31.97 -2.95
CA SER A 286 5.48 30.81 -2.64
C SER A 286 5.29 30.21 -1.24
N ASN A 287 4.63 30.92 -0.32
CA ASN A 287 4.25 30.43 1.00
C ASN A 287 2.80 29.95 1.05
N GLY A 288 2.11 29.89 -0.10
CA GLY A 288 0.71 29.47 -0.22
C GLY A 288 -0.31 30.52 0.20
N TYR A 289 0.10 31.78 0.37
CA TYR A 289 -0.82 32.84 0.78
C TYR A 289 -1.61 33.32 -0.43
N TYR A 290 -2.93 33.30 -0.31
CA TYR A 290 -3.83 33.82 -1.32
C TYR A 290 -3.54 35.29 -1.68
N GLN A 291 -3.40 35.58 -2.97
CA GLN A 291 -3.09 36.92 -3.51
C GLN A 291 -4.26 37.56 -4.26
N GLY A 292 -5.22 36.78 -4.77
CA GLY A 292 -6.37 37.28 -5.50
C GLY A 292 -6.85 36.32 -6.57
N SER A 293 -7.79 36.80 -7.40
CA SER A 293 -8.49 36.01 -8.41
C SER A 293 -8.55 36.71 -9.77
N ASP A 294 -8.46 35.97 -10.86
CA ASP A 294 -8.69 36.41 -12.23
C ASP A 294 -9.69 35.46 -12.94
N LYS A 295 -10.82 35.98 -13.40
CA LYS A 295 -11.85 35.18 -14.08
C LYS A 295 -11.63 35.04 -15.58
N ASP A 296 -10.84 35.95 -16.15
CA ASP A 296 -10.60 36.05 -17.59
C ASP A 296 -9.38 35.21 -17.99
N ASP A 297 -8.52 34.84 -17.04
CA ASP A 297 -7.43 33.90 -17.26
C ASP A 297 -7.95 32.47 -17.49
N LYS A 298 -7.64 31.93 -18.67
CA LYS A 298 -8.02 30.59 -19.13
C LYS A 298 -6.81 29.72 -19.50
N ASP A 299 -5.62 30.06 -19.01
CA ASP A 299 -4.39 29.27 -19.23
C ASP A 299 -4.37 28.01 -18.34
N TYR A 300 -5.16 27.02 -18.72
CA TYR A 300 -5.24 25.72 -18.05
C TYR A 300 -5.53 24.58 -19.02
N LEU A 301 -4.97 23.42 -18.73
CA LEU A 301 -5.41 22.13 -19.25
C LEU A 301 -6.63 21.67 -18.45
N PHE A 302 -7.60 21.06 -19.14
CA PHE A 302 -8.83 20.57 -18.53
C PHE A 302 -9.09 19.12 -18.92
N VAL A 303 -9.32 18.26 -17.92
CA VAL A 303 -9.78 16.88 -18.06
C VAL A 303 -11.16 16.76 -17.41
N ARG A 304 -12.08 16.04 -18.05
CA ARG A 304 -13.35 15.60 -17.47
C ARG A 304 -13.48 14.10 -17.64
N HIS A 305 -13.53 13.37 -16.54
CA HIS A 305 -14.04 12.00 -16.49
C HIS A 305 -15.55 12.07 -16.39
N LEU A 306 -16.25 11.78 -17.49
CA LEU A 306 -17.71 11.89 -17.53
C LEU A 306 -18.36 10.78 -16.71
N ASN A 307 -19.51 11.10 -16.10
CA ASN A 307 -20.39 10.08 -15.57
C ASN A 307 -21.24 9.50 -16.70
N VAL A 308 -20.74 8.43 -17.31
CA VAL A 308 -21.42 7.64 -18.35
C VAL A 308 -21.88 6.29 -17.80
N GLY A 309 -22.16 6.21 -16.50
CA GLY A 309 -22.54 4.97 -15.83
C GLY A 309 -21.33 4.04 -15.60
N ASN A 310 -21.52 2.74 -15.82
CA ASN A 310 -20.46 1.74 -15.72
C ASN A 310 -19.75 1.60 -17.07
N ALA A 311 -19.09 2.67 -17.46
CA ALA A 311 -18.49 2.87 -18.77
C ALA A 311 -17.41 3.96 -18.65
N ASP A 312 -16.57 4.10 -19.67
CA ASP A 312 -15.47 5.07 -19.67
C ASP A 312 -15.62 6.14 -20.75
N CYS A 313 -15.41 7.39 -20.34
CA CYS A 313 -15.31 8.53 -21.25
C CYS A 313 -14.57 9.66 -20.55
N ALA A 314 -13.38 10.00 -21.03
CA ALA A 314 -12.62 11.15 -20.58
C ALA A 314 -12.46 12.17 -21.72
N PHE A 315 -12.85 13.42 -21.46
CA PHE A 315 -12.60 14.53 -22.36
C PHE A 315 -11.41 15.35 -21.87
N ILE A 316 -10.51 15.70 -22.78
CA ILE A 316 -9.35 16.53 -22.50
C ILE A 316 -9.36 17.72 -23.45
N ARG A 317 -9.15 18.91 -22.92
CA ARG A 317 -8.85 20.13 -23.69
C ARG A 317 -7.45 20.59 -23.33
N LEU A 318 -6.57 20.56 -24.32
CA LEU A 318 -5.19 20.96 -24.21
C LEU A 318 -5.05 22.49 -24.25
N PRO A 319 -3.91 23.05 -23.79
CA PRO A 319 -3.66 24.50 -23.85
C PRO A 319 -3.77 25.11 -25.25
N SER A 320 -3.40 24.36 -26.30
CA SER A 320 -3.61 24.78 -27.70
C SER A 320 -5.08 24.91 -28.12
N GLY A 321 -6.00 24.36 -27.31
CA GLY A 321 -7.41 24.20 -27.66
C GLY A 321 -7.72 22.95 -28.48
N GLU A 322 -6.74 22.10 -28.75
CA GLU A 322 -6.99 20.74 -29.25
C GLU A 322 -7.80 19.92 -28.23
N THR A 323 -8.67 19.04 -28.72
CA THR A 323 -9.54 18.21 -27.88
C THR A 323 -9.34 16.73 -28.13
N VAL A 324 -9.32 15.97 -27.04
CA VAL A 324 -9.16 14.51 -27.05
C VAL A 324 -10.33 13.88 -26.30
N LEU A 325 -10.90 12.82 -26.86
CA LEU A 325 -11.70 11.86 -26.12
C LEU A 325 -10.88 10.59 -25.91
N ILE A 326 -10.89 10.06 -24.69
CA ILE A 326 -10.46 8.70 -24.38
C ILE A 326 -11.73 7.94 -24.02
N ASP A 327 -12.09 7.00 -24.90
CA ASP A 327 -13.38 6.31 -24.92
C ASP A 327 -14.58 7.25 -25.07
N THR A 328 -15.77 6.67 -25.19
CA THR A 328 -17.01 7.37 -25.56
C THR A 328 -18.23 6.93 -24.75
N GLY A 329 -18.03 6.08 -23.74
CA GLY A 329 -19.08 5.50 -22.92
C GLY A 329 -19.89 4.43 -23.63
N ASP A 330 -21.00 4.06 -23.00
CA ASP A 330 -21.95 3.06 -23.50
C ASP A 330 -23.01 3.68 -24.45
N THR A 331 -23.59 2.82 -25.29
CA THR A 331 -24.69 3.16 -26.21
C THR A 331 -25.89 3.82 -25.53
N THR A 332 -26.18 3.48 -24.27
CA THR A 332 -27.28 4.06 -23.49
C THR A 332 -26.96 5.44 -22.90
N THR A 333 -25.70 5.86 -22.96
CA THR A 333 -25.21 7.12 -22.35
C THR A 333 -24.67 8.11 -23.37
N SER A 334 -24.85 7.85 -24.66
CA SER A 334 -24.34 8.71 -25.73
C SER A 334 -24.88 10.14 -25.65
N GLU A 335 -26.13 10.35 -25.22
CA GLU A 335 -26.72 11.68 -25.03
C GLU A 335 -25.91 12.52 -24.03
N THR A 336 -25.46 11.92 -22.92
CA THR A 336 -24.60 12.59 -21.92
C THR A 336 -23.31 13.12 -22.55
N LEU A 337 -22.66 12.32 -23.42
CA LEU A 337 -21.47 12.74 -24.15
C LEU A 337 -21.79 13.90 -25.10
N ILE A 338 -22.87 13.79 -25.89
CA ILE A 338 -23.23 14.81 -26.88
C ILE A 338 -23.58 16.15 -26.22
N ASP A 339 -24.37 16.12 -25.14
CA ASP A 339 -24.73 17.32 -24.39
C ASP A 339 -23.51 17.97 -23.75
N PHE A 340 -22.61 17.16 -23.17
CA PHE A 340 -21.37 17.65 -22.62
C PHE A 340 -20.53 18.36 -23.71
N LEU A 341 -20.29 17.72 -24.86
CA LEU A 341 -19.49 18.30 -25.94
C LEU A 341 -20.11 19.59 -26.51
N ASN A 342 -21.44 19.64 -26.63
CA ASN A 342 -22.15 20.85 -27.06
C ASN A 342 -21.93 22.03 -26.09
N SER A 343 -21.73 21.75 -24.80
CA SER A 343 -21.45 22.78 -23.79
C SER A 343 -19.99 23.27 -23.77
N GLN A 344 -19.06 22.59 -24.46
CA GLN A 344 -17.62 22.92 -24.41
C GLN A 344 -17.17 24.06 -25.34
N ASN A 345 -18.08 24.66 -26.12
CA ASN A 345 -17.76 25.70 -27.11
C ASN A 345 -16.59 25.30 -28.05
N LEU A 346 -16.69 24.09 -28.62
CA LEU A 346 -15.65 23.52 -29.47
C LEU A 346 -15.40 24.37 -30.72
N LYS A 347 -14.14 24.37 -31.17
CA LYS A 347 -13.76 24.98 -32.46
C LYS A 347 -14.56 24.33 -33.59
N LYS A 348 -14.87 25.11 -34.63
CA LYS A 348 -15.64 24.66 -35.81
C LYS A 348 -14.80 24.51 -37.08
N ASP A 349 -13.62 25.12 -37.08
CA ASP A 349 -12.69 25.04 -38.19
C ASP A 349 -11.93 23.71 -38.12
N PHE A 350 -12.09 22.88 -39.15
CA PHE A 350 -11.48 21.57 -39.25
C PHE A 350 -10.66 21.45 -40.54
N PHE A 351 -9.40 21.05 -40.45
CA PHE A 351 -8.54 20.83 -41.62
C PHE A 351 -8.38 19.33 -41.86
N LYS A 352 -9.07 18.82 -42.88
CA LYS A 352 -8.95 17.41 -43.26
C LYS A 352 -7.74 17.26 -44.18
N SER A 353 -6.74 16.49 -43.76
CA SER A 353 -5.67 16.02 -44.64
C SER A 353 -6.23 14.89 -45.50
N THR A 354 -6.29 15.08 -46.82
CA THR A 354 -6.64 14.02 -47.76
C THR A 354 -5.39 13.50 -48.44
N THR A 355 -4.96 12.29 -48.09
CA THR A 355 -3.97 11.54 -48.86
C THR A 355 -4.71 10.76 -49.95
N THR A 356 -4.66 11.25 -51.19
CA THR A 356 -5.11 10.45 -52.34
C THR A 356 -4.02 9.43 -52.68
N SER A 357 -4.23 8.17 -52.29
CA SER A 357 -3.38 7.07 -52.75
C SER A 357 -3.63 6.81 -54.23
N SER A 358 -2.76 7.34 -55.08
CA SER A 358 -2.56 6.89 -56.47
C SER A 358 -1.12 7.16 -56.87
N SER A 359 -0.32 6.08 -56.87
CA SER A 359 1.01 5.90 -57.48
C SER A 359 2.06 7.02 -57.35
N VAL A 360 3.16 6.68 -56.68
CA VAL A 360 4.57 7.09 -56.92
C VAL A 360 4.84 8.58 -57.17
N GLN A 361 5.60 9.16 -56.23
CA GLN A 361 6.25 10.49 -56.21
C GLN A 361 5.42 11.67 -55.66
N ALA A 362 6.03 12.32 -54.65
CA ALA A 362 5.71 13.59 -54.02
C ALA A 362 4.23 13.81 -53.63
N THR A 363 3.89 13.47 -52.39
CA THR A 363 2.57 13.78 -51.81
C THR A 363 2.51 15.26 -51.41
N GLU A 364 1.87 16.09 -52.23
CA GLU A 364 1.30 17.36 -51.75
C GLU A 364 0.12 17.04 -50.81
N SER A 365 0.26 17.40 -49.53
CA SER A 365 -0.85 17.32 -48.58
C SER A 365 -1.83 18.46 -48.87
N ASN A 366 -2.87 18.18 -49.65
CA ASN A 366 -3.98 19.12 -49.80
C ASN A 366 -4.83 19.10 -48.53
N THR A 367 -4.68 20.14 -47.69
CA THR A 367 -5.55 20.38 -46.53
C THR A 367 -6.77 21.16 -46.98
N SER A 368 -7.95 20.56 -46.91
CA SER A 368 -9.21 21.26 -47.19
C SER A 368 -9.88 21.68 -45.88
N LYS A 369 -10.22 22.97 -45.75
CA LYS A 369 -11.00 23.49 -44.63
C LYS A 369 -12.45 23.00 -44.76
N ILE A 370 -12.94 22.26 -43.77
CA ILE A 370 -14.34 21.85 -43.66
C ILE A 370 -15.03 22.82 -42.69
N SER A 371 -16.14 23.41 -43.12
CA SER A 371 -16.96 24.33 -42.31
C SER A 371 -18.44 23.98 -42.47
N ASN A 372 -18.90 22.98 -41.72
CA ASN A 372 -20.30 22.53 -41.67
C ASN A 372 -21.02 22.96 -40.39
N GLY A 373 -20.40 23.80 -39.57
CA GLY A 373 -20.96 24.33 -38.32
C GLY A 373 -20.86 23.40 -37.10
N LYS A 374 -20.46 22.13 -37.28
CA LYS A 374 -20.24 21.16 -36.20
C LYS A 374 -18.97 21.48 -35.43
N GLY A 375 -18.97 21.21 -34.13
CA GLY A 375 -17.76 21.25 -33.30
C GLY A 375 -16.76 20.18 -33.71
N VAL A 376 -15.49 20.37 -33.36
CA VAL A 376 -14.38 19.47 -33.68
C VAL A 376 -13.90 18.75 -32.43
N VAL A 377 -13.78 17.42 -32.53
CA VAL A 377 -12.99 16.57 -31.65
C VAL A 377 -11.75 16.14 -32.43
N ASP A 378 -10.57 16.60 -32.03
CA ASP A 378 -9.35 16.39 -32.83
C ASP A 378 -8.90 14.92 -32.80
N TYR A 379 -8.98 14.29 -31.62
CA TYR A 379 -8.52 12.92 -31.41
C TYR A 379 -9.55 12.14 -30.60
N VAL A 380 -9.81 10.90 -30.99
CA VAL A 380 -10.58 9.94 -30.20
C VAL A 380 -9.70 8.70 -30.03
N VAL A 381 -9.38 8.35 -28.80
CA VAL A 381 -8.71 7.10 -28.45
C VAL A 381 -9.78 6.12 -28.03
N LEU A 382 -9.87 4.96 -28.69
CA LEU A 382 -10.70 3.85 -28.21
C LEU A 382 -9.76 2.81 -27.61
N THR A 383 -9.87 2.60 -26.32
CA THR A 383 -8.89 1.84 -25.54
C THR A 383 -8.97 0.36 -25.88
N HIS A 384 -10.18 -0.20 -26.01
CA HIS A 384 -10.45 -1.57 -26.45
C HIS A 384 -11.92 -1.67 -26.96
N PRO A 385 -12.36 -2.80 -27.53
CA PRO A 385 -13.57 -2.82 -28.35
C PRO A 385 -14.89 -3.11 -27.59
N HIS A 386 -14.89 -3.18 -26.25
CA HIS A 386 -16.13 -3.41 -25.49
C HIS A 386 -17.09 -2.22 -25.59
N SER A 387 -18.39 -2.51 -25.50
CA SER A 387 -19.46 -1.57 -25.85
C SER A 387 -19.52 -0.34 -24.95
N ASP A 388 -19.11 -0.48 -23.70
CA ASP A 388 -19.01 0.57 -22.67
C ASP A 388 -17.80 1.50 -22.85
N HIS A 389 -16.97 1.26 -23.87
CA HIS A 389 -15.88 2.15 -24.29
C HIS A 389 -16.18 2.80 -25.65
N ILE A 390 -16.81 2.06 -26.58
CA ILE A 390 -17.00 2.51 -27.97
C ILE A 390 -18.43 2.92 -28.32
N GLY A 391 -19.38 2.73 -27.41
CA GLY A 391 -20.82 2.85 -27.68
C GLY A 391 -21.27 4.25 -28.12
N GLY A 392 -20.56 5.30 -27.70
CA GLY A 392 -20.84 6.68 -28.09
C GLY A 392 -20.33 7.10 -29.48
N VAL A 393 -19.49 6.31 -30.15
CA VAL A 393 -18.82 6.70 -31.40
C VAL A 393 -19.81 7.04 -32.52
N ILE A 394 -20.89 6.26 -32.67
CA ILE A 394 -21.85 6.47 -33.76
C ILE A 394 -22.52 7.85 -33.62
N ASP A 395 -22.94 8.23 -32.42
CA ASP A 395 -23.58 9.52 -32.18
C ASP A 395 -22.58 10.66 -32.20
N LEU A 396 -21.33 10.43 -31.77
CA LEU A 396 -20.23 11.38 -31.94
C LEU A 396 -20.05 11.76 -33.42
N LEU A 397 -19.95 10.77 -34.32
CA LEU A 397 -19.78 10.99 -35.76
C LEU A 397 -20.99 11.66 -36.42
N LYS A 398 -22.20 11.45 -35.88
CA LYS A 398 -23.41 12.15 -36.36
C LYS A 398 -23.38 13.64 -36.02
N ASN A 399 -22.85 14.03 -34.86
CA ASN A 399 -22.99 15.38 -34.32
C ASN A 399 -21.73 16.25 -34.45
N PHE A 400 -20.54 15.66 -34.51
CA PHE A 400 -19.26 16.37 -34.50
C PHE A 400 -18.37 16.00 -35.68
N ASN A 401 -17.40 16.86 -35.99
CA ASN A 401 -16.29 16.52 -36.88
C ASN A 401 -15.20 15.84 -36.04
N VAL A 402 -14.75 14.65 -36.45
CA VAL A 402 -13.68 13.92 -35.77
C VAL A 402 -12.42 13.95 -36.64
N GLY A 403 -11.29 14.31 -36.03
CA GLY A 403 -9.99 14.41 -36.70
C GLY A 403 -9.42 13.05 -37.09
N LYS A 404 -9.11 12.23 -36.09
CA LYS A 404 -8.69 10.84 -36.25
C LYS A 404 -9.16 10.01 -35.06
N ILE A 405 -9.34 8.72 -35.29
CA ILE A 405 -9.60 7.72 -34.24
C ILE A 405 -8.34 6.87 -34.11
N LEU A 406 -7.84 6.72 -32.89
CA LEU A 406 -6.67 5.91 -32.55
C LEU A 406 -7.11 4.67 -31.76
N VAL A 407 -6.57 3.51 -32.13
CA VAL A 407 -6.88 2.21 -31.50
C VAL A 407 -5.60 1.43 -31.22
N PRO A 408 -5.53 0.57 -30.19
CA PRO A 408 -4.38 -0.31 -30.00
C PRO A 408 -4.20 -1.27 -31.18
N LYS A 409 -3.03 -1.92 -31.24
CA LYS A 409 -2.72 -2.94 -32.24
C LYS A 409 -3.75 -4.08 -32.28
N TYR A 410 -4.25 -4.49 -31.12
CA TYR A 410 -5.20 -5.60 -30.97
C TYR A 410 -6.58 -5.08 -30.55
N PHE A 411 -7.27 -4.45 -31.51
CA PHE A 411 -8.60 -3.87 -31.31
C PHE A 411 -9.73 -4.73 -31.89
N GLU A 412 -9.44 -5.72 -32.74
CA GLU A 412 -10.48 -6.48 -33.41
C GLU A 412 -11.24 -7.41 -32.46
N MET A 413 -12.57 -7.33 -32.48
CA MET A 413 -13.46 -8.26 -31.77
C MET A 413 -13.96 -9.37 -32.70
N LYS A 414 -13.97 -10.61 -32.20
CA LYS A 414 -14.57 -11.78 -32.88
C LYS A 414 -16.02 -11.96 -32.43
N ASP A 415 -16.81 -12.67 -33.24
CA ASP A 415 -18.15 -13.13 -32.85
C ASP A 415 -18.07 -14.33 -31.90
N PHE A 416 -17.70 -14.08 -30.64
CA PHE A 416 -17.58 -15.13 -29.61
C PHE A 416 -18.90 -15.81 -29.30
N ALA A 417 -20.02 -15.08 -29.39
CA ALA A 417 -21.35 -15.61 -29.13
C ALA A 417 -21.80 -16.66 -30.17
N SER A 418 -21.30 -16.57 -31.40
CA SER A 418 -21.55 -17.56 -32.46
C SER A 418 -20.68 -18.82 -32.37
N MET A 419 -19.64 -18.83 -31.52
CA MET A 419 -18.74 -19.98 -31.39
C MET A 419 -19.44 -21.17 -30.73
N ASN A 420 -18.97 -22.38 -31.04
CA ASN A 420 -19.50 -23.59 -30.43
C ASN A 420 -19.05 -23.68 -28.95
N ASP A 421 -19.88 -23.15 -28.05
CA ASP A 421 -19.59 -23.06 -26.62
C ASP A 421 -20.73 -23.62 -25.77
N THR A 422 -20.43 -24.68 -25.02
CA THR A 422 -21.36 -25.31 -24.07
C THR A 422 -21.07 -24.95 -22.61
N THR A 423 -20.07 -24.11 -22.35
CA THR A 423 -19.55 -23.80 -21.02
C THR A 423 -19.98 -22.44 -20.50
N SER A 424 -20.11 -21.43 -21.35
CA SER A 424 -20.59 -20.11 -20.94
C SER A 424 -22.09 -20.10 -20.67
N SER A 425 -22.49 -19.36 -19.64
CA SER A 425 -23.86 -19.09 -19.25
C SER A 425 -24.62 -18.28 -20.30
N ALA A 426 -25.95 -18.23 -20.17
CA ALA A 426 -26.79 -17.45 -21.07
C ALA A 426 -26.48 -15.94 -20.98
N SER A 427 -26.23 -15.41 -19.78
CA SER A 427 -25.89 -13.99 -19.60
C SER A 427 -24.56 -13.63 -20.25
N GLU A 428 -23.54 -14.48 -20.13
CA GLU A 428 -22.23 -14.26 -20.77
C GLU A 428 -22.35 -14.24 -22.30
N LYS A 429 -23.21 -15.10 -22.86
CA LYS A 429 -23.49 -15.12 -24.31
C LYS A 429 -24.21 -13.87 -24.79
N GLU A 430 -25.16 -13.35 -24.03
CA GLU A 430 -25.85 -12.10 -24.38
C GLU A 430 -24.90 -10.90 -24.33
N ILE A 431 -23.99 -10.85 -23.34
CA ILE A 431 -22.94 -9.82 -23.26
C ILE A 431 -22.04 -9.86 -24.50
N MET A 432 -21.46 -11.02 -24.81
CA MET A 432 -20.58 -11.19 -25.99
C MET A 432 -21.29 -10.82 -27.30
N LYS A 433 -22.57 -11.16 -27.42
CA LYS A 433 -23.36 -10.85 -28.61
C LYS A 433 -23.61 -9.36 -28.74
N HIS A 434 -24.04 -8.70 -27.65
CA HIS A 434 -24.31 -7.28 -27.63
C HIS A 434 -23.07 -6.47 -28.01
N ASP A 435 -21.93 -6.78 -27.39
CA ASP A 435 -20.67 -6.10 -27.66
C ASP A 435 -20.22 -6.27 -29.11
N TYR A 436 -20.37 -7.46 -29.67
CA TYR A 436 -20.00 -7.73 -31.06
C TYR A 436 -20.91 -6.97 -32.05
N GLU A 437 -22.20 -6.85 -31.75
CA GLU A 437 -23.15 -6.05 -32.54
C GLU A 437 -22.74 -4.56 -32.52
N VAL A 438 -22.49 -4.00 -31.32
CA VAL A 438 -22.05 -2.60 -31.15
C VAL A 438 -20.71 -2.35 -31.85
N TYR A 439 -19.74 -3.26 -31.70
CA TYR A 439 -18.44 -3.20 -32.39
C TYR A 439 -18.62 -3.16 -33.90
N THR A 440 -19.41 -4.07 -34.47
CA THR A 440 -19.63 -4.17 -35.91
C THR A 440 -20.29 -2.91 -36.46
N GLU A 441 -21.30 -2.38 -35.79
CA GLU A 441 -21.97 -1.13 -36.19
C GLU A 441 -21.03 0.07 -36.11
N THR A 442 -20.23 0.14 -35.04
CA THR A 442 -19.24 1.21 -34.83
C THR A 442 -18.18 1.22 -35.93
N MET A 443 -17.58 0.07 -36.24
CA MET A 443 -16.55 -0.04 -37.28
C MET A 443 -17.12 0.31 -38.67
N ASN A 444 -18.36 -0.08 -38.95
CA ASN A 444 -19.06 0.31 -40.18
C ASN A 444 -19.31 1.84 -40.23
N ALA A 445 -19.70 2.45 -39.12
CA ALA A 445 -19.91 3.90 -39.04
C ALA A 445 -18.59 4.68 -39.24
N ILE A 446 -17.50 4.25 -38.61
CA ILE A 446 -16.16 4.83 -38.78
C ILE A 446 -15.77 4.76 -40.26
N LYS A 447 -15.85 3.57 -40.87
CA LYS A 447 -15.53 3.38 -42.30
C LYS A 447 -16.37 4.27 -43.21
N LYS A 448 -17.68 4.38 -42.95
CA LYS A 448 -18.60 5.21 -43.73
C LYS A 448 -18.34 6.71 -43.57
N SER A 449 -17.89 7.15 -42.38
CA SER A 449 -17.57 8.55 -42.11
C SER A 449 -16.31 9.03 -42.86
N GLY A 450 -15.41 8.11 -43.20
CA GLY A 450 -14.11 8.43 -43.78
C GLY A 450 -13.19 9.19 -42.82
N VAL A 451 -13.41 9.05 -41.51
CA VAL A 451 -12.46 9.47 -40.48
C VAL A 451 -11.29 8.48 -40.48
N PRO A 452 -10.04 8.96 -40.47
CA PRO A 452 -8.87 8.09 -40.36
C PRO A 452 -8.93 7.25 -39.08
N LEU A 453 -8.86 5.93 -39.23
CA LEU A 453 -8.63 4.98 -38.14
C LEU A 453 -7.14 4.62 -38.14
N VAL A 454 -6.45 4.90 -37.05
CA VAL A 454 -4.99 4.79 -36.93
C VAL A 454 -4.66 3.82 -35.81
N THR A 455 -3.83 2.82 -36.12
CA THR A 455 -3.26 1.96 -35.08
C THR A 455 -2.20 2.74 -34.29
N ALA A 456 -2.34 2.78 -32.98
CA ALA A 456 -1.43 3.46 -32.08
C ALA A 456 -0.10 2.70 -31.98
N GLU A 457 1.00 3.44 -32.16
CA GLU A 457 2.35 2.92 -31.96
C GLU A 457 2.80 3.15 -30.50
N PRO A 458 3.60 2.26 -29.91
CA PRO A 458 4.14 2.43 -28.57
C PRO A 458 4.90 3.74 -28.43
N LYS A 459 4.68 4.44 -27.31
CA LYS A 459 5.35 5.71 -26.97
C LYS A 459 5.07 6.83 -27.97
N SER A 460 4.17 6.65 -28.93
CA SER A 460 3.73 7.71 -29.82
C SER A 460 2.89 8.74 -29.06
N TYR A 461 3.03 10.00 -29.47
CA TYR A 461 2.21 11.09 -28.97
C TYR A 461 0.90 11.17 -29.75
N ILE A 462 -0.17 11.53 -29.04
CA ILE A 462 -1.52 11.66 -29.60
C ILE A 462 -1.71 13.04 -30.22
N ASP A 463 -1.28 14.08 -29.49
CA ASP A 463 -1.50 15.49 -29.76
C ASP A 463 -0.27 16.21 -30.32
N SER A 464 -0.45 17.46 -30.74
CA SER A 464 0.62 18.27 -31.34
C SER A 464 1.59 18.89 -30.32
N GLU A 465 1.21 18.95 -29.05
CA GLU A 465 2.00 19.55 -27.96
C GLU A 465 2.87 18.50 -27.23
N ASN A 466 2.74 17.22 -27.59
CA ASN A 466 3.40 16.08 -26.96
C ASN A 466 3.05 15.93 -25.47
N ILE A 467 1.80 16.20 -25.10
CA ILE A 467 1.30 16.10 -23.72
C ILE A 467 0.79 14.69 -23.42
N LEU A 468 0.13 14.05 -24.38
CA LEU A 468 -0.50 12.74 -24.25
C LEU A 468 0.29 11.68 -25.03
N GLN A 469 0.72 10.64 -24.33
CA GLN A 469 1.56 9.57 -24.88
C GLN A 469 0.95 8.19 -24.62
N PHE A 470 0.95 7.32 -25.62
CA PHE A 470 0.67 5.90 -25.39
C PHE A 470 1.81 5.24 -24.62
N VAL A 471 1.53 4.65 -23.45
CA VAL A 471 2.53 3.91 -22.66
C VAL A 471 2.37 2.40 -22.78
N HIS A 472 1.25 1.94 -23.33
CA HIS A 472 0.95 0.53 -23.56
C HIS A 472 -0.12 0.41 -24.65
N ALA A 473 0.24 0.01 -25.88
CA ALA A 473 -0.71 -0.04 -27.02
C ALA A 473 -0.46 -1.17 -28.05
N ASP A 474 0.65 -1.91 -27.93
CA ASP A 474 1.14 -2.89 -28.92
C ASP A 474 1.18 -4.33 -28.41
N LYS A 475 0.66 -4.58 -27.21
CA LYS A 475 1.11 -5.72 -26.42
C LYS A 475 0.44 -7.03 -26.85
N ASP A 476 1.28 -8.05 -26.97
CA ASP A 476 0.92 -9.43 -27.26
C ASP A 476 0.91 -10.17 -25.92
N TYR A 477 -0.25 -10.52 -25.38
CA TYR A 477 -0.27 -11.50 -24.28
C TYR A 477 0.11 -12.85 -24.88
N PRO A 478 0.89 -13.69 -24.16
CA PRO A 478 0.89 -15.10 -24.51
C PRO A 478 -0.58 -15.52 -24.59
N SER A 479 -0.96 -16.23 -25.65
CA SER A 479 -2.25 -16.89 -25.71
C SER A 479 -2.32 -17.83 -24.52
N PHE A 480 -2.84 -17.36 -23.39
CA PHE A 480 -3.34 -18.26 -22.39
C PHE A 480 -4.41 -19.06 -23.12
N GLU A 481 -4.31 -20.39 -23.07
CA GLU A 481 -5.38 -21.23 -23.61
C GLU A 481 -6.65 -20.84 -22.86
N ALA A 482 -7.45 -19.95 -23.45
CA ALA A 482 -8.73 -19.58 -22.92
C ALA A 482 -9.54 -20.86 -22.85
N ALA A 483 -10.02 -21.21 -21.65
CA ALA A 483 -10.73 -22.47 -21.46
C ALA A 483 -12.07 -22.47 -22.22
N ASN A 484 -12.58 -21.29 -22.56
CA ASN A 484 -13.78 -21.09 -23.36
C ASN A 484 -13.78 -19.71 -24.07
N PRO A 485 -14.70 -19.49 -25.03
CA PRO A 485 -14.85 -18.22 -25.74
C PRO A 485 -15.08 -17.00 -24.84
N TYR A 486 -15.79 -17.14 -23.71
CA TYR A 486 -16.01 -16.02 -22.80
C TYR A 486 -14.72 -15.52 -22.14
N GLN A 487 -13.82 -16.42 -21.76
CA GLN A 487 -12.49 -16.03 -21.27
C GLN A 487 -11.65 -15.32 -22.33
N GLU A 488 -11.73 -15.76 -23.60
CA GLU A 488 -11.04 -15.07 -24.69
C GLU A 488 -11.63 -13.66 -24.92
N TYR A 489 -12.95 -13.51 -24.80
CA TYR A 489 -13.64 -12.23 -24.83
C TYR A 489 -13.21 -11.30 -23.69
N THR A 490 -13.14 -11.77 -22.44
CA THR A 490 -12.73 -10.92 -21.30
C THR A 490 -11.26 -10.49 -21.40
N LEU A 491 -10.40 -11.27 -22.06
CA LEU A 491 -9.00 -10.91 -22.26
C LEU A 491 -8.81 -9.66 -23.14
N LEU A 492 -9.83 -9.21 -23.87
CA LEU A 492 -9.78 -7.96 -24.65
C LEU A 492 -9.50 -6.74 -23.76
N ASN A 493 -9.95 -6.75 -22.50
CA ASN A 493 -9.62 -5.75 -21.48
C ASN A 493 -8.12 -5.50 -21.38
N ASN A 494 -7.35 -6.58 -21.39
CA ASN A 494 -5.91 -6.53 -21.21
C ASN A 494 -5.18 -5.93 -22.44
N ASN A 495 -5.84 -5.86 -23.60
CA ASN A 495 -5.34 -5.20 -24.81
C ASN A 495 -5.58 -3.69 -24.83
N SER A 496 -6.14 -3.13 -23.75
CA SER A 496 -6.40 -1.71 -23.62
C SER A 496 -5.20 -0.82 -23.96
N ALA A 497 -5.43 0.23 -24.74
CA ALA A 497 -4.48 1.30 -24.91
C ALA A 497 -4.42 2.18 -23.65
N LEU A 498 -3.24 2.31 -23.03
CA LEU A 498 -3.03 3.21 -21.90
C LEU A 498 -2.44 4.53 -22.39
N VAL A 499 -3.01 5.63 -21.88
CA VAL A 499 -2.57 6.98 -22.18
C VAL A 499 -1.99 7.61 -20.92
N TYR A 500 -0.81 8.22 -21.06
CA TYR A 500 -0.15 9.00 -20.03
C TYR A 500 -0.16 10.47 -20.42
N LEU A 501 -0.73 11.30 -19.56
CA LEU A 501 -0.74 12.75 -19.66
C LEU A 501 0.40 13.31 -18.82
N ASN A 502 1.23 14.15 -19.43
CA ASN A 502 2.30 14.86 -18.74
C ASN A 502 2.21 16.36 -19.02
N TYR A 503 1.73 17.13 -18.05
CA TYR A 503 1.59 18.58 -18.16
C TYR A 503 2.04 19.27 -16.87
N HIS A 504 3.29 19.73 -16.87
CA HIS A 504 3.91 20.44 -15.75
C HIS A 504 3.81 19.68 -14.41
N ASP A 505 3.06 20.19 -13.44
CA ASP A 505 2.85 19.58 -12.13
C ASP A 505 1.84 18.42 -12.16
N LEU A 506 1.11 18.22 -13.27
CA LEU A 506 0.13 17.13 -13.42
C LEU A 506 0.70 15.98 -14.26
N GLN A 507 0.70 14.79 -13.66
CA GLN A 507 0.87 13.52 -14.34
C GLN A 507 -0.37 12.63 -14.13
N GLU A 508 -1.05 12.26 -15.21
CA GLU A 508 -2.26 11.42 -15.14
C GLU A 508 -2.15 10.16 -16.01
N LEU A 509 -2.56 9.02 -15.45
CA LEU A 509 -2.57 7.74 -16.16
C LEU A 509 -4.01 7.28 -16.40
N PHE A 510 -4.36 7.12 -17.68
CA PHE A 510 -5.63 6.55 -18.12
C PHE A 510 -5.47 5.04 -18.32
N ALA A 511 -5.92 4.25 -17.34
CA ALA A 511 -5.66 2.82 -17.32
C ALA A 511 -6.68 1.95 -18.08
N ALA A 512 -7.83 2.52 -18.48
CA ALA A 512 -8.92 1.78 -19.12
C ALA A 512 -9.29 0.54 -18.30
N ASP A 513 -9.45 -0.62 -18.93
CA ASP A 513 -9.95 -1.84 -18.28
C ASP A 513 -8.90 -2.90 -18.04
N ILE A 514 -7.61 -2.51 -17.96
CA ILE A 514 -6.57 -3.49 -17.69
C ILE A 514 -6.82 -4.28 -16.41
N GLU A 515 -6.55 -5.58 -16.49
CA GLU A 515 -6.66 -6.51 -15.37
C GLU A 515 -5.27 -6.94 -14.90
N TRP A 516 -5.21 -7.80 -13.88
CA TRP A 516 -3.94 -8.24 -13.28
C TRP A 516 -2.89 -8.74 -14.28
N GLY A 517 -3.31 -9.39 -15.37
CA GLY A 517 -2.40 -9.84 -16.43
C GLY A 517 -1.69 -8.67 -17.11
N ALA A 518 -2.44 -7.61 -17.44
CA ALA A 518 -1.92 -6.38 -18.03
C ALA A 518 -1.13 -5.53 -17.06
N GLU A 519 -1.56 -5.48 -15.80
CA GLU A 519 -0.84 -4.80 -14.72
C GLU A 519 0.55 -5.40 -14.49
N ASN A 520 0.64 -6.72 -14.32
CA ASN A 520 1.94 -7.41 -14.20
C ASN A 520 2.83 -7.15 -15.42
N ASP A 521 2.19 -7.16 -16.58
CA ASP A 521 2.69 -6.63 -17.83
C ASP A 521 3.44 -5.29 -17.72
N PHE A 522 2.64 -4.28 -17.38
CA PHE A 522 3.02 -2.88 -17.24
C PHE A 522 4.20 -2.69 -16.27
N LEU A 523 4.18 -3.43 -15.16
CA LEU A 523 5.25 -3.48 -14.16
C LEU A 523 6.54 -4.05 -14.73
N SER A 524 6.47 -5.23 -15.35
CA SER A 524 7.66 -5.95 -15.83
C SER A 524 8.44 -5.17 -16.90
N ARG A 525 7.71 -4.42 -17.73
CA ARG A 525 8.28 -3.56 -18.79
C ARG A 525 8.73 -2.20 -18.28
N LYS A 526 8.49 -1.88 -17.00
CA LYS A 526 8.71 -0.56 -16.41
C LYS A 526 8.08 0.53 -17.27
N ALA A 527 6.79 0.39 -17.60
CA ALA A 527 6.14 1.23 -18.61
C ALA A 527 6.18 2.74 -18.29
N LEU A 528 6.21 3.10 -17.00
CA LEU A 528 6.40 4.49 -16.55
C LEU A 528 7.85 4.97 -16.58
N ASP A 529 8.85 4.08 -16.58
CA ASP A 529 10.28 4.42 -16.59
C ASP A 529 10.66 5.49 -15.53
N GLY A 530 10.11 5.36 -14.33
CA GLY A 530 10.36 6.29 -13.21
C GLY A 530 9.50 7.57 -13.22
N LYS A 531 8.59 7.72 -14.19
CA LYS A 531 7.61 8.81 -14.19
C LYS A 531 6.62 8.65 -13.02
N GLU A 532 6.27 9.78 -12.42
CA GLU A 532 5.24 9.86 -11.38
C GLU A 532 3.84 9.85 -11.99
N VAL A 533 2.86 9.52 -11.16
CA VAL A 533 1.42 9.59 -11.48
C VAL A 533 0.74 10.26 -10.29
N ASP A 534 0.14 11.41 -10.51
CA ASP A 534 -0.68 12.10 -9.51
C ASP A 534 -2.09 11.54 -9.48
N VAL A 535 -2.67 11.37 -10.67
CA VAL A 535 -4.05 10.95 -10.88
C VAL A 535 -4.07 9.65 -11.67
N LEU A 536 -4.74 8.63 -11.15
CA LEU A 536 -5.01 7.38 -11.84
C LEU A 536 -6.49 7.29 -12.16
N LYS A 537 -6.84 7.20 -13.45
CA LYS A 537 -8.12 6.60 -13.83
C LYS A 537 -8.03 5.13 -13.48
N VAL A 538 -8.72 4.75 -12.42
CA VAL A 538 -8.66 3.42 -11.83
C VAL A 538 -9.09 2.39 -12.88
N PRO A 539 -8.32 1.31 -13.05
CA PRO A 539 -8.65 0.32 -14.06
C PRO A 539 -10.01 -0.34 -13.85
N HIS A 540 -10.67 -0.70 -14.94
CA HIS A 540 -11.82 -1.61 -14.99
C HIS A 540 -12.90 -1.24 -13.97
N HIS A 541 -13.22 0.05 -13.88
CA HIS A 541 -14.26 0.57 -12.96
C HIS A 541 -14.03 0.23 -11.46
N GLY A 542 -12.80 -0.11 -11.07
CA GLY A 542 -12.48 -0.59 -9.72
C GLY A 542 -12.93 -2.03 -9.46
N ASN A 543 -13.04 -2.86 -10.51
CA ASN A 543 -13.35 -4.28 -10.42
C ASN A 543 -12.20 -5.03 -9.73
N PRO A 544 -12.49 -6.03 -8.86
CA PRO A 544 -11.48 -6.88 -8.22
C PRO A 544 -10.51 -7.60 -9.16
N THR A 545 -10.80 -7.73 -10.47
CA THR A 545 -9.84 -8.30 -11.44
C THR A 545 -8.66 -7.36 -11.76
N SER A 546 -8.65 -6.16 -11.19
CA SER A 546 -7.64 -5.11 -11.39
C SER A 546 -7.19 -4.50 -10.06
N SER A 547 -6.41 -3.43 -10.14
CA SER A 547 -5.85 -2.64 -9.04
C SER A 547 -5.07 -3.49 -8.03
N SER A 548 -4.18 -4.37 -8.51
CA SER A 548 -3.36 -5.19 -7.63
C SER A 548 -2.38 -4.36 -6.78
N TYR A 549 -2.02 -4.85 -5.58
CA TYR A 549 -1.04 -4.18 -4.71
C TYR A 549 0.29 -3.84 -5.43
N PRO A 550 0.90 -4.75 -6.22
CA PRO A 550 2.12 -4.41 -6.95
C PRO A 550 1.91 -3.28 -7.98
N PHE A 551 0.76 -3.25 -8.65
CA PHE A 551 0.45 -2.21 -9.64
C PHE A 551 0.25 -0.85 -8.98
N ILE A 552 -0.64 -0.77 -7.98
CA ILE A 552 -0.92 0.47 -7.27
C ILE A 552 0.32 0.96 -6.53
N GLY A 553 1.14 0.08 -5.96
CA GLY A 553 2.40 0.45 -5.32
C GLY A 553 3.48 0.96 -6.29
N TYR A 554 3.50 0.50 -7.54
CA TYR A 554 4.41 1.00 -8.57
C TYR A 554 3.96 2.31 -9.19
N VAL A 555 2.66 2.43 -9.50
CA VAL A 555 2.06 3.67 -10.01
C VAL A 555 2.09 4.75 -8.93
N ASN A 556 1.85 4.35 -7.68
CA ASN A 556 1.84 5.18 -6.47
C ASN A 556 1.02 6.48 -6.64
N PRO A 557 -0.25 6.40 -7.09
CA PRO A 557 -1.05 7.58 -7.36
C PRO A 557 -1.47 8.30 -6.07
N ILE A 558 -1.63 9.62 -6.12
CA ILE A 558 -2.18 10.36 -4.98
C ILE A 558 -3.71 10.34 -5.01
N VAL A 559 -4.28 10.44 -6.21
CA VAL A 559 -5.72 10.43 -6.46
C VAL A 559 -6.08 9.28 -7.41
N GLY A 560 -7.14 8.55 -7.08
CA GLY A 560 -7.77 7.56 -7.94
C GLY A 560 -9.17 8.02 -8.34
N ILE A 561 -9.47 8.00 -9.64
CA ILE A 561 -10.80 8.29 -10.19
C ILE A 561 -11.42 6.98 -10.67
N ILE A 562 -12.53 6.57 -10.06
CA ILE A 562 -13.28 5.38 -10.46
C ILE A 562 -14.50 5.81 -11.28
N SER A 563 -14.49 5.49 -12.58
CA SER A 563 -15.70 5.63 -13.41
C SER A 563 -16.58 4.41 -13.21
N ARG A 564 -17.73 4.57 -12.56
CA ARG A 564 -18.70 3.49 -12.35
C ARG A 564 -20.09 4.01 -12.03
N ALA A 565 -21.10 3.21 -12.29
CA ALA A 565 -22.45 3.45 -11.82
C ALA A 565 -22.59 3.10 -10.32
N LYS A 566 -23.59 3.68 -9.64
CA LYS A 566 -23.80 3.48 -8.20
C LYS A 566 -24.18 2.04 -7.86
N GLU A 567 -24.89 1.38 -8.77
CA GLU A 567 -25.32 0.00 -8.70
C GLU A 567 -24.19 -1.02 -8.97
N SER A 568 -23.08 -0.58 -9.57
CA SER A 568 -21.92 -1.42 -9.90
C SER A 568 -20.85 -1.47 -8.80
N ILE A 569 -21.11 -0.85 -7.64
CA ILE A 569 -20.19 -0.89 -6.50
C ILE A 569 -20.11 -2.32 -5.97
N SER A 570 -18.94 -2.96 -6.13
CA SER A 570 -18.68 -4.32 -5.64
C SER A 570 -18.96 -4.44 -4.14
N THR A 571 -19.53 -5.56 -3.72
CA THR A 571 -19.76 -5.87 -2.31
C THR A 571 -18.48 -6.21 -1.55
N THR A 572 -17.41 -6.61 -2.24
CA THR A 572 -16.11 -6.96 -1.61
C THR A 572 -15.19 -5.75 -1.46
N ASN A 573 -15.38 -4.70 -2.27
CA ASN A 573 -14.56 -3.48 -2.29
C ASN A 573 -13.04 -3.75 -2.34
N GLU A 574 -12.60 -4.85 -2.95
CA GLU A 574 -11.18 -5.26 -2.93
C GLU A 574 -10.26 -4.19 -3.54
N SER A 575 -10.53 -3.73 -4.76
CA SER A 575 -9.74 -2.69 -5.42
C SER A 575 -9.77 -1.37 -4.63
N TYR A 576 -10.91 -1.02 -4.05
CA TYR A 576 -11.05 0.14 -3.16
C TYR A 576 -10.17 0.01 -1.91
N ASN A 577 -10.12 -1.18 -1.31
CA ASN A 577 -9.29 -1.47 -0.15
C ASN A 577 -7.79 -1.43 -0.50
N VAL A 578 -7.39 -1.89 -1.69
CA VAL A 578 -6.00 -1.77 -2.16
C VAL A 578 -5.61 -0.30 -2.31
N LEU A 579 -6.44 0.49 -3.01
CA LEU A 579 -6.21 1.93 -3.23
C LEU A 579 -6.09 2.68 -1.89
N THR A 580 -7.05 2.49 -0.98
CA THR A 580 -7.01 3.14 0.35
C THR A 580 -5.86 2.64 1.21
N THR A 581 -5.49 1.36 1.17
CA THR A 581 -4.30 0.87 1.88
C THR A 581 -3.02 1.51 1.36
N CYS A 582 -2.97 1.85 0.07
CA CYS A 582 -1.83 2.53 -0.55
C CYS A 582 -1.87 4.07 -0.39
N GLY A 583 -2.79 4.63 0.40
CA GLY A 583 -2.83 6.08 0.66
C GLY A 583 -3.58 6.91 -0.39
N VAL A 584 -4.29 6.27 -1.32
CA VAL A 584 -4.92 6.95 -2.47
C VAL A 584 -6.24 7.63 -2.06
N ASN A 585 -6.41 8.90 -2.44
CA ASN A 585 -7.67 9.63 -2.33
C ASN A 585 -8.61 9.21 -3.46
N ILE A 586 -9.79 8.68 -3.15
CA ILE A 586 -10.70 8.13 -4.15
C ILE A 586 -11.83 9.12 -4.47
N TYR A 587 -12.05 9.34 -5.76
CA TYR A 587 -13.22 10.04 -6.31
C TYR A 587 -13.97 9.09 -7.24
N GLU A 588 -15.30 9.16 -7.23
CA GLU A 588 -16.12 8.30 -8.09
C GLU A 588 -17.13 9.11 -8.90
N THR A 589 -17.29 8.75 -10.17
CA THR A 589 -18.33 9.35 -11.03
C THR A 589 -19.73 9.01 -10.51
N SER A 590 -19.91 7.85 -9.86
CA SER A 590 -21.15 7.43 -9.19
C SER A 590 -21.72 8.45 -8.20
N SER A 591 -20.84 9.28 -7.62
CA SER A 591 -21.18 10.29 -6.61
C SER A 591 -21.30 11.70 -7.21
N ASN A 592 -21.03 11.86 -8.50
CA ASN A 592 -20.96 13.15 -9.19
C ASN A 592 -21.70 13.10 -10.53
N PRO A 593 -22.93 13.65 -10.63
CA PRO A 593 -23.77 13.52 -11.82
C PRO A 593 -23.12 14.01 -13.12
N ASP A 594 -22.31 15.07 -13.05
CA ASP A 594 -21.63 15.64 -14.22
C ASP A 594 -20.19 15.09 -14.41
N GLY A 595 -19.77 14.11 -13.59
CA GLY A 595 -18.43 13.52 -13.60
C GLY A 595 -17.42 14.21 -12.68
N ILE A 596 -16.13 13.96 -12.92
CA ILE A 596 -15.01 14.49 -12.12
C ILE A 596 -14.09 15.28 -13.04
N SER A 597 -13.74 16.50 -12.64
CA SER A 597 -12.86 17.38 -13.41
C SER A 597 -11.46 17.40 -12.82
N VAL A 598 -10.44 17.45 -13.67
CA VAL A 598 -9.08 17.83 -13.30
C VAL A 598 -8.73 19.10 -14.05
N TYR A 599 -8.26 20.10 -13.33
CA TYR A 599 -7.72 21.33 -13.91
C TYR A 599 -6.24 21.41 -13.60
N SER A 600 -5.44 21.80 -14.58
CA SER A 600 -4.00 21.97 -14.40
C SER A 600 -3.51 23.25 -15.06
N THR A 601 -2.76 24.03 -14.30
CA THR A 601 -1.97 25.18 -14.76
C THR A 601 -0.51 24.74 -14.89
N LYS A 602 0.39 25.68 -15.19
CA LYS A 602 1.83 25.39 -15.16
C LYS A 602 2.36 25.18 -13.74
N ASP A 603 1.64 25.69 -12.73
CA ASP A 603 2.09 25.74 -11.34
C ASP A 603 1.42 24.69 -10.45
N ASN A 604 0.17 24.28 -10.77
CA ASN A 604 -0.61 23.35 -9.96
C ASN A 604 -1.64 22.59 -10.76
N TRP A 605 -2.13 21.52 -10.17
CA TRP A 605 -3.39 20.88 -10.54
C TRP A 605 -4.34 20.70 -9.36
N ASN A 606 -5.63 20.52 -9.65
CA ASN A 606 -6.63 20.16 -8.66
C ASN A 606 -7.75 19.31 -9.27
N VAL A 607 -8.30 18.41 -8.46
CA VAL A 607 -9.47 17.58 -8.79
C VAL A 607 -10.71 18.20 -8.18
N GLU A 608 -11.69 18.52 -9.03
CA GLU A 608 -13.00 19.02 -8.63
C GLU A 608 -14.08 17.99 -8.94
N PRO A 609 -14.84 17.53 -7.94
CA PRO A 609 -16.13 16.91 -8.21
C PRO A 609 -16.99 17.94 -8.96
N ALA A 610 -17.54 17.58 -10.13
CA ALA A 610 -18.26 18.56 -10.94
C ALA A 610 -19.43 19.15 -10.12
N ALA A 611 -19.46 20.47 -10.00
CA ALA A 611 -20.45 21.17 -9.19
C ALA A 611 -21.86 20.71 -9.60
N SER A 612 -22.62 20.17 -8.65
CA SER A 612 -24.04 19.90 -8.87
C SER A 612 -24.68 21.21 -9.35
N LYS A 613 -25.29 21.23 -10.53
CA LYS A 613 -26.14 22.34 -10.94
C LYS A 613 -27.14 22.61 -9.81
N SER A 614 -26.90 23.69 -9.06
CA SER A 614 -27.71 24.14 -7.93
C SER A 614 -29.06 24.66 -8.40
#